data_AF-X0YVW5-F1
#
_entry.id   AF-X0YVW5-F1
#
_cell.length_a   1.000
_cell.length_b   1.000
_cell.length_c   1.000
_cell.angle_alpha   90.00
_cell.angle_beta   90.00
_cell.angle_gamma   90.00
#
_symmetry.space_group_name_H-M   'P 1'
#
loop_
_entity.id
_entity.type
_entity.pdbx_description
1 polymer ?
#
loop_
_entity_poly.entity_id
_entity_poly.type
_entity_poly.pdbx_seq_one_letter_code
_entity_poly.pdbx_strand_id
1 'polypeptide(L)'
;MDIKIKYGIIAVFIILFQSILKVIGVAVTGSLSFLSETVDTLTDIFFVSLTLYSLYNSQKPPDFQHMYGHSKIDSLGGLLQGVILANIYCVLIYVAIQAILTSSFGIINPDLGFIILIISFIVNLVFSRILIWQGKKQNSLSLRIQGLNLF
;
A
#
# COMPACT_ATOMS: atom_id res chain seq x y z
N MET A 1 -23.94 4.72 -0.92
CA MET A 1 -22.48 4.68 -0.67
C MET A 1 -21.79 5.30 -1.85
N ASP A 2 -21.10 6.41 -1.63
CA ASP A 2 -20.36 7.08 -2.70
C ASP A 2 -19.29 6.17 -3.30
N ILE A 3 -19.13 6.28 -4.62
CA ILE A 3 -18.23 5.48 -5.44
C ILE A 3 -16.80 5.47 -4.87
N LYS A 4 -16.35 6.60 -4.28
CA LYS A 4 -15.04 6.75 -3.61
C LYS A 4 -14.82 5.79 -2.44
N ILE A 5 -15.81 5.65 -1.53
CA ILE A 5 -15.72 4.75 -0.38
C ILE A 5 -15.72 3.29 -0.83
N LYS A 6 -16.50 2.97 -1.87
CA LYS A 6 -16.57 1.60 -2.42
C LYS A 6 -15.19 1.12 -2.89
N TYR A 7 -14.42 1.97 -3.57
CA TYR A 7 -13.05 1.63 -3.98
C TYR A 7 -12.04 1.58 -2.84
N GLY A 8 -12.19 2.44 -1.82
CA GLY A 8 -11.40 2.34 -0.60
C GLY A 8 -11.63 1.02 0.14
N ILE A 9 -12.87 0.54 0.23
CA ILE A 9 -13.21 -0.75 0.83
C ILE A 9 -12.66 -1.91 0.00
N ILE A 10 -12.72 -1.81 -1.33
CA ILE A 10 -12.09 -2.80 -2.21
C ILE A 10 -10.58 -2.86 -1.94
N ALA A 11 -9.91 -1.72 -1.80
CA ALA A 11 -8.48 -1.65 -1.46
C ALA A 11 -8.14 -2.35 -0.13
N VAL A 12 -8.97 -2.17 0.91
CA VAL A 12 -8.83 -2.92 2.19
C VAL A 12 -8.91 -4.42 1.93
N PHE A 13 -9.92 -4.87 1.21
CA PHE A 13 -10.17 -6.29 1.01
C PHE A 13 -9.01 -6.98 0.28
N ILE A 14 -8.42 -6.27 -0.69
CA ILE A 14 -7.25 -6.73 -1.43
C ILE A 14 -6.02 -6.84 -0.54
N ILE A 15 -5.73 -5.79 0.24
CA ILE A 15 -4.54 -5.77 1.10
C ILE A 15 -4.66 -6.79 2.23
N LEU A 16 -5.86 -7.02 2.75
CA LEU A 16 -6.13 -8.14 3.66
C LEU A 16 -5.90 -9.50 2.99
N PHE A 17 -6.39 -9.69 1.76
CA PHE A 17 -6.16 -10.91 0.99
C PHE A 17 -4.66 -11.15 0.74
N GLN A 18 -3.92 -10.09 0.36
CA GLN A 18 -2.48 -10.10 0.16
C GLN A 18 -1.73 -10.47 1.44
N SER A 19 -2.14 -9.88 2.57
CA SER A 19 -1.56 -10.15 3.88
C SER A 19 -1.73 -11.62 4.26
N ILE A 20 -2.92 -12.21 4.03
CA ILE A 20 -3.16 -13.64 4.28
C ILE A 20 -2.25 -14.52 3.42
N LEU A 21 -2.12 -14.23 2.12
CA LEU A 21 -1.23 -14.98 1.23
C LEU A 21 0.24 -14.94 1.68
N LYS A 22 0.72 -13.76 2.11
CA LYS A 22 2.10 -13.59 2.59
C LYS A 22 2.35 -14.25 3.93
N VAL A 23 1.40 -14.19 4.87
CA VAL A 23 1.48 -14.91 6.15
C VAL A 23 1.55 -16.43 5.95
N ILE A 24 0.78 -16.97 5.00
CA ILE A 24 0.88 -18.38 4.59
C ILE A 24 2.27 -18.65 4.00
N GLY A 25 2.78 -17.76 3.14
CA GLY A 25 4.14 -17.85 2.59
C GLY A 25 5.23 -17.89 3.65
N VAL A 26 5.15 -17.05 4.69
CA VAL A 26 6.07 -17.06 5.85
C VAL A 26 5.99 -18.40 6.59
N ALA A 27 4.78 -18.88 6.88
CA ALA A 27 4.58 -20.13 7.63
C ALA A 27 5.14 -21.35 6.88
N VAL A 28 5.10 -21.34 5.54
CA VAL A 28 5.60 -22.44 4.70
C VAL A 28 7.12 -22.35 4.47
N THR A 29 7.67 -21.16 4.27
CA THR A 29 9.08 -20.98 3.86
C THR A 29 10.04 -20.66 5.00
N GLY A 30 9.56 -20.12 6.13
CA GLY A 30 10.38 -19.70 7.27
C GLY A 30 11.48 -18.70 6.93
N SER A 31 11.39 -18.03 5.77
CA SER A 31 12.48 -17.28 5.18
C SER A 31 12.47 -15.81 5.57
N LEU A 32 13.66 -15.24 5.80
CA LEU A 32 13.87 -13.82 6.11
C LEU A 32 13.31 -12.88 5.04
N SER A 33 13.35 -13.28 3.76
CA SER A 33 12.77 -12.50 2.67
C SER A 33 11.25 -12.33 2.81
N PHE A 34 10.56 -13.39 3.22
CA PHE A 34 9.10 -13.34 3.44
C PHE A 34 8.73 -12.55 4.70
N LEU A 35 9.61 -12.49 5.70
CA LEU A 35 9.42 -11.62 6.86
C LEU A 35 9.44 -10.14 6.45
N SER A 36 10.41 -9.73 5.63
CA SER A 36 10.46 -8.35 5.10
C SER A 36 9.21 -8.02 4.29
N GLU A 37 8.80 -8.95 3.43
CA GLU A 37 7.62 -8.84 2.57
C GLU A 37 6.30 -8.69 3.37
N THR A 38 6.26 -9.25 4.59
CA THR A 38 5.13 -9.13 5.52
C THR A 38 5.10 -7.78 6.22
N VAL A 39 6.26 -7.24 6.62
CA VAL A 39 6.38 -5.90 7.19
C VAL A 39 5.92 -4.84 6.19
N ASP A 40 6.22 -5.01 4.90
CA ASP A 40 5.68 -4.14 3.85
C ASP A 40 4.16 -4.15 3.83
N THR A 41 3.52 -5.32 3.88
CA THR A 41 2.04 -5.35 3.93
C THR A 41 1.41 -4.76 5.18
N LEU A 42 2.11 -4.77 6.32
CA LEU A 42 1.63 -4.06 7.52
C LEU A 42 1.60 -2.55 7.28
N THR A 43 2.62 -2.04 6.61
CA THR A 43 2.70 -0.63 6.21
C THR A 43 1.61 -0.28 5.20
N ASP A 44 1.31 -1.19 4.25
CA ASP A 44 0.21 -1.02 3.31
C ASP A 44 -1.15 -0.91 4.01
N ILE A 45 -1.41 -1.74 5.03
CA ILE A 45 -2.64 -1.67 5.84
C ILE A 45 -2.76 -0.31 6.53
N PHE A 46 -1.65 0.22 7.05
CA PHE A 46 -1.62 1.56 7.64
C PHE A 46 -1.99 2.63 6.61
N PHE A 47 -1.41 2.57 5.40
CA PHE A 47 -1.73 3.52 4.34
C PHE A 47 -3.19 3.42 3.86
N VAL A 48 -3.75 2.22 3.73
CA VAL A 48 -5.19 2.04 3.41
C VAL A 48 -6.06 2.73 4.43
N SER A 49 -5.75 2.53 5.71
CA SER A 49 -6.52 3.11 6.81
C SER A 49 -6.49 4.63 6.73
N LEU A 50 -5.33 5.19 6.39
CA LEU A 50 -5.12 6.62 6.19
C LEU A 50 -5.88 7.13 4.94
N THR A 51 -5.88 6.38 3.83
CA THR A 51 -6.68 6.69 2.64
C THR A 51 -8.17 6.71 2.97
N LEU A 52 -8.66 5.70 3.69
CA LEU A 52 -10.06 5.61 4.08
C LEU A 52 -10.48 6.74 5.01
N TYR A 53 -9.65 7.06 6.00
CA TYR A 53 -9.88 8.18 6.90
C TYR A 53 -9.94 9.51 6.13
N SER A 54 -9.00 9.71 5.20
CA SER A 54 -8.94 10.87 4.31
C SER A 54 -10.20 10.99 3.45
N LEU A 55 -10.62 9.90 2.79
CA LEU A 55 -11.82 9.84 1.96
C LEU A 55 -13.10 10.06 2.75
N TYR A 56 -13.20 9.48 3.96
CA TYR A 56 -14.36 9.61 4.82
C TYR A 56 -14.54 11.05 5.30
N ASN A 57 -13.47 11.67 5.80
CA ASN A 57 -13.53 13.06 6.23
C ASN A 57 -13.71 14.02 5.06
N SER A 58 -13.19 13.70 3.87
CA SER A 58 -13.39 14.50 2.67
C SER A 58 -14.85 14.55 2.18
N GLN A 59 -15.70 13.63 2.64
CA GLN A 59 -17.12 13.55 2.26
C GLN A 59 -18.06 14.20 3.28
N LYS A 60 -17.54 14.75 4.38
CA LYS A 60 -18.38 15.46 5.34
C LYS A 60 -19.03 16.69 4.69
N PRO A 61 -20.33 16.94 4.95
CA PRO A 61 -21.01 18.12 4.46
C PRO A 61 -20.31 19.39 4.97
N PRO A 62 -20.45 20.53 4.27
CA PRO A 62 -19.85 21.79 4.69
C PRO A 62 -20.41 22.24 6.05
N ASP A 63 -19.52 22.37 7.03
CA ASP A 63 -19.81 22.91 8.36
C ASP A 63 -19.44 24.40 8.45
N PHE A 64 -19.93 25.10 9.47
CA PHE A 64 -19.62 26.51 9.72
C PHE A 64 -18.11 26.80 9.85
N GLN A 65 -17.31 25.83 10.31
CA GLN A 65 -15.85 25.95 10.37
C GLN A 65 -15.16 25.78 8.99
N HIS A 66 -15.83 25.19 8.00
CA HIS A 66 -15.30 24.93 6.66
C HIS A 66 -16.36 25.21 5.58
N MET A 67 -16.64 26.51 5.36
CA MET A 67 -17.63 26.99 4.39
C MET A 67 -17.38 26.55 2.94
N TYR A 68 -16.13 26.20 2.59
CA TYR A 68 -15.74 25.69 1.26
C TYR A 68 -15.84 24.15 1.13
N GLY A 69 -16.26 23.45 2.18
CA GLY A 69 -16.35 21.98 2.21
C GLY A 69 -15.04 21.29 2.56
N HIS A 70 -15.12 19.97 2.81
CA HIS A 70 -14.01 19.15 3.28
C HIS A 70 -13.22 18.46 2.15
N SER A 71 -13.48 18.79 0.89
CA SER A 71 -12.89 18.15 -0.28
C SER A 71 -11.36 18.22 -0.35
N LYS A 72 -10.74 19.24 0.28
CA LYS A 72 -9.28 19.39 0.36
C LYS A 72 -8.60 18.37 1.29
N ILE A 73 -9.35 17.72 2.17
CA ILE A 73 -8.81 16.71 3.09
C ILE A 73 -8.25 15.52 2.30
N ASP A 74 -8.86 15.14 1.18
CA ASP A 74 -8.34 14.08 0.32
C ASP A 74 -6.96 14.42 -0.26
N SER A 75 -6.76 15.67 -0.66
CA SER A 75 -5.45 16.12 -1.15
C SER A 75 -4.39 16.17 -0.03
N LEU A 76 -4.78 16.58 1.17
CA LEU A 76 -3.89 16.58 2.34
C LEU A 76 -3.50 15.16 2.77
N GLY A 77 -4.44 14.22 2.78
CA GLY A 77 -4.17 12.82 3.07
C GLY A 77 -3.21 12.20 2.05
N GLY A 78 -3.41 12.47 0.77
CA GLY A 78 -2.46 12.06 -0.26
C GLY A 78 -1.07 12.67 -0.07
N LEU A 79 -0.97 13.97 0.22
CA LEU A 79 0.33 14.61 0.48
C LEU A 79 1.06 13.97 1.68
N LEU A 80 0.34 13.71 2.78
CA LEU A 80 0.90 13.03 3.95
C LEU A 80 1.42 11.63 3.58
N GLN A 81 0.64 10.84 2.85
CA GLN A 81 1.09 9.53 2.36
C GLN A 81 2.35 9.65 1.51
N GLY A 82 2.40 10.61 0.58
CA GLY A 82 3.56 10.83 -0.27
C GLY A 82 4.84 11.14 0.51
N VAL A 83 4.74 11.97 1.56
CA VAL A 83 5.89 12.30 2.43
C VAL A 83 6.36 11.07 3.23
N ILE A 84 5.43 10.27 3.75
CA ILE A 84 5.77 9.05 4.49
C ILE A 84 6.43 8.03 3.55
N LEU A 85 5.86 7.81 2.36
CA LEU A 85 6.45 6.94 1.33
C LEU A 85 7.89 7.37 1.01
N ALA A 86 8.11 8.66 0.75
CA ALA A 86 9.44 9.17 0.41
C ALA A 86 10.49 8.85 1.48
N ASN A 87 10.12 8.95 2.77
CA ASN A 87 11.01 8.58 3.87
C ASN A 87 11.29 7.08 3.91
N ILE A 88 10.26 6.24 3.76
CA ILE A 88 10.40 4.78 3.75
C ILE A 88 11.35 4.34 2.64
N TYR A 89 11.15 4.83 1.41
CA TYR A 89 12.02 4.48 0.28
C TYR A 89 13.46 4.95 0.46
N CYS A 90 13.70 6.10 1.11
CA CYS A 90 15.06 6.53 1.43
C CYS A 90 15.77 5.53 2.37
N VAL A 91 15.06 5.05 3.40
CA VAL A 91 15.58 4.02 4.31
C VAL A 91 15.79 2.70 3.57
N LEU A 92 14.85 2.30 2.72
CA LEU A 92 14.93 1.07 1.92
C LEU A 92 16.15 1.06 1.01
N ILE A 93 16.46 2.18 0.34
CA ILE A 93 17.67 2.33 -0.48
C ILE A 93 18.93 2.17 0.38
N TYR A 94 18.97 2.78 1.56
CA TYR A 94 20.11 2.64 2.48
C TYR A 94 20.33 1.19 2.91
N VAL A 95 19.26 0.50 3.33
CA VAL A 95 19.30 -0.91 3.72
C VAL A 95 19.73 -1.80 2.56
N ALA A 96 19.23 -1.54 1.34
CA ALA A 96 19.62 -2.28 0.15
C ALA A 96 21.12 -2.14 -0.17
N ILE A 97 21.66 -0.92 -0.08
CA ILE A 97 23.11 -0.68 -0.27
C ILE A 97 23.92 -1.44 0.79
N GLN A 98 23.50 -1.39 2.05
CA GLN A 98 24.18 -2.08 3.14
C GLN A 98 24.14 -3.61 2.97
N ALA A 99 23.01 -4.15 2.51
CA ALA A 99 22.85 -5.57 2.24
C ALA A 99 23.81 -6.05 1.13
N ILE A 100 23.96 -5.28 0.04
CA ILE A 100 24.89 -5.57 -1.05
C ILE A 100 26.34 -5.60 -0.54
N LEU A 101 26.73 -4.60 0.27
CA LEU A 101 28.09 -4.51 0.81
C LEU A 101 28.42 -5.62 1.81
N THR A 102 27.43 -6.10 2.56
CA THR A 102 27.64 -7.10 3.62
C THR A 102 27.62 -8.55 3.07
N SER A 103 27.21 -8.76 1.81
CA SER A 103 27.16 -10.09 1.14
C SER A 103 26.44 -11.19 1.94
N SER A 104 25.53 -10.81 2.84
CA SER A 104 24.78 -11.75 3.68
C SER A 104 23.53 -12.27 2.95
N PHE A 105 23.73 -12.93 1.81
CA PHE A 105 22.64 -13.61 1.09
C PHE A 105 22.55 -15.07 1.53
N GLY A 106 22.00 -15.29 2.71
CA GLY A 106 21.57 -16.64 3.14
C GLY A 106 20.28 -17.02 2.43
N ILE A 107 20.37 -17.46 1.18
CA ILE A 107 19.22 -17.98 0.43
C ILE A 107 18.92 -19.37 0.97
N ILE A 108 17.93 -19.48 1.85
CA ILE A 108 17.43 -20.76 2.35
C ILE A 108 16.15 -21.08 1.57
N ASN A 109 16.24 -22.08 0.69
CA ASN A 109 15.16 -22.70 -0.09
C ASN A 109 14.51 -21.83 -1.20
N PRO A 110 15.07 -21.83 -2.43
CA PRO A 110 14.61 -20.97 -3.53
C PRO A 110 13.29 -21.38 -4.19
N ASP A 111 12.90 -22.66 -4.21
CA ASP A 111 11.90 -23.11 -5.21
C ASP A 111 10.44 -22.78 -4.88
N LEU A 112 9.98 -23.01 -3.66
CA LEU A 112 8.57 -22.74 -3.28
C LEU A 112 8.31 -21.26 -3.00
N GLY A 113 9.32 -20.54 -2.48
CA GLY A 113 9.22 -19.11 -2.21
C GLY A 113 9.06 -18.28 -3.48
N PHE A 114 9.71 -18.69 -4.57
CA PHE A 114 9.68 -17.96 -5.83
C PHE A 114 8.28 -17.92 -6.45
N ILE A 115 7.53 -19.03 -6.38
CA ILE A 115 6.16 -19.11 -6.92
C ILE A 115 5.21 -18.16 -6.19
N ILE A 116 5.29 -18.13 -4.85
CA ILE A 116 4.42 -17.27 -4.02
C ILE A 116 4.74 -15.80 -4.27
N LEU A 117 6.02 -15.44 -4.46
CA LEU A 117 6.43 -14.09 -4.81
C LEU A 117 5.91 -13.68 -6.20
N ILE A 118 6.01 -14.54 -7.20
CA ILE A 118 5.46 -14.26 -8.55
C ILE A 118 3.95 -14.02 -8.49
N ILE A 119 3.21 -14.88 -7.79
CA ILE A 119 1.76 -14.73 -7.63
C ILE A 119 1.44 -13.40 -6.95
N SER A 120 2.14 -13.07 -5.87
CA SER A 120 1.97 -11.81 -5.13
C SER A 120 2.25 -10.60 -6.02
N PHE A 121 3.32 -10.65 -6.81
CA PHE A 121 3.69 -9.59 -7.75
C PHE A 121 2.61 -9.36 -8.83
N ILE A 122 2.09 -10.43 -9.43
CA ILE A 122 1.02 -10.34 -10.44
C ILE A 122 -0.24 -9.69 -9.85
N VAL A 123 -0.65 -10.12 -8.65
CA VAL A 123 -1.81 -9.57 -7.95
C VAL A 123 -1.61 -8.07 -7.68
N ASN A 124 -0.45 -7.68 -7.14
CA ASN A 124 -0.10 -6.29 -6.88
C ASN A 124 -0.14 -5.43 -8.15
N LEU A 125 0.42 -5.93 -9.25
CA LEU A 125 0.48 -5.22 -10.53
C LEU A 125 -0.93 -4.96 -11.08
N VAL A 126 -1.82 -5.96 -11.06
CA VAL A 126 -3.20 -5.80 -11.52
C VAL A 126 -3.94 -4.76 -10.68
N PHE A 127 -3.82 -4.82 -9.36
CA PHE A 127 -4.54 -3.92 -8.46
C PHE A 127 -4.00 -2.50 -8.45
N SER A 128 -2.68 -2.32 -8.49
CA SER A 128 -2.04 -1.02 -8.68
C SER A 128 -2.63 -0.31 -9.90
N ARG A 129 -2.74 -1.01 -11.04
CA ARG A 129 -3.31 -0.45 -12.27
C ARG A 129 -4.77 -0.02 -12.10
N ILE A 130 -5.58 -0.84 -11.45
CA ILE A 130 -7.00 -0.53 -11.18
C ILE A 130 -7.12 0.72 -10.30
N LEU A 131 -6.35 0.78 -9.20
CA LEU A 131 -6.39 1.89 -8.25
C LEU A 131 -5.90 3.21 -8.87
N ILE A 132 -4.81 3.18 -9.64
CA ILE A 132 -4.31 4.36 -10.34
C ILE A 132 -5.34 4.87 -11.36
N TRP A 133 -5.97 3.97 -12.12
CA TRP A 133 -6.98 4.33 -13.11
C TRP A 133 -8.21 4.97 -12.44
N GLN A 134 -8.69 4.39 -11.35
CA GLN A 134 -9.83 4.94 -10.61
C GLN A 134 -9.49 6.23 -9.87
N GLY A 135 -8.29 6.33 -9.29
CA GLY A 135 -7.79 7.55 -8.65
C GLY A 135 -7.74 8.72 -9.63
N LYS A 136 -7.34 8.48 -10.89
CA LYS A 136 -7.42 9.47 -11.97
C LYS A 136 -8.87 9.85 -12.31
N LYS A 137 -9.78 8.88 -12.45
CA LYS A 137 -11.19 9.16 -12.77
C LYS A 137 -11.90 9.98 -11.71
N GLN A 138 -11.55 9.80 -10.44
CA GLN A 138 -12.24 10.43 -9.31
C GLN A 138 -11.48 11.64 -8.72
N ASN A 139 -10.39 12.07 -9.38
CA ASN A 139 -9.48 13.13 -8.92
C ASN A 139 -9.08 12.98 -7.45
N SER A 140 -8.88 11.75 -6.99
CA SER A 140 -8.48 11.46 -5.61
C SER A 140 -6.98 11.21 -5.56
N LEU A 141 -6.27 12.09 -4.85
CA LEU A 141 -4.82 11.99 -4.69
C LEU A 141 -4.46 10.79 -3.80
N SER A 142 -5.20 10.56 -2.71
CA SER A 142 -4.95 9.44 -1.79
C SER A 142 -5.06 8.08 -2.49
N LEU A 143 -6.12 7.84 -3.28
CA LEU A 143 -6.28 6.58 -4.02
C LEU A 143 -5.17 6.34 -5.04
N ARG A 144 -4.69 7.42 -5.67
CA ARG A 144 -3.65 7.34 -6.69
C ARG A 144 -2.28 7.04 -6.07
N ILE A 145 -1.97 7.62 -4.91
CA ILE A 145 -0.74 7.35 -4.15
C ILE A 145 -0.75 5.93 -3.60
N GLN A 146 -1.89 5.46 -3.10
CA GLN A 146 -2.04 4.08 -2.67
C GLN A 146 -1.83 3.08 -3.81
N GLY A 147 -2.35 3.36 -5.01
CA GLY A 147 -2.09 2.53 -6.18
C GLY A 147 -0.62 2.53 -6.60
N LEU A 148 0.11 3.63 -6.37
CA LEU A 148 1.56 3.70 -6.62
C LEU A 148 2.36 2.90 -5.59
N ASN A 149 1.96 2.91 -4.32
CA ASN A 149 2.62 2.15 -3.25
C ASN A 149 2.56 0.63 -3.44
N LEU A 150 1.51 0.14 -4.12
CA LEU A 150 1.33 -1.28 -4.44
C LEU A 150 2.17 -1.78 -5.62
N PHE A 151 2.85 -0.89 -6.36
CA PHE A 151 3.71 -1.24 -7.49
C PHE A 151 5.18 -1.26 -7.07
#